data_AF-A0AAW2SLV4-F1
#
_entry.id   AF-A0AAW2SLV4-F1
#
_cell.length_a   1.000
_cell.length_b   1.000
_cell.length_c   1.000
_cell.angle_alpha   90.00
_cell.angle_beta   90.00
_cell.angle_gamma   90.00
#
_symmetry.space_group_name_H-M   'P 1'
#
loop_
_entity.id
_entity.type
_entity.pdbx_description
1 polymer ?
#
loop_
_entity_poly.entity_id
_entity_poly.type
_entity_poly.pdbx_seq_one_letter_code
_entity_poly.pdbx_strand_id
1 'polypeptide(L)'
;MIHSYRNVITGFAARLSPLEVSQMEKKDGFVSARPQKTYTLHTTHAPSFLGLHESVGAWPISNYGKGVIIGVIDTGISPGHLSFSDVGMPPPPAKWKGKCELNGTSCNNKLIGARNFVSHLSGLPPIDQEGHGTLTASTAAGNFVSGANVLGNANGTAAGMALLLM
;
A
#
# COMPACT_ATOMS: atom_id res chain seq x y z
N MET A 1 11.03 -26.48 0.69
CA MET A 1 11.12 -25.10 0.15
C MET A 1 9.72 -24.52 0.14
N ILE A 2 9.51 -23.33 0.69
CA ILE A 2 8.19 -22.67 0.82
C ILE A 2 7.98 -21.66 -0.31
N HIS A 3 9.03 -20.91 -0.67
CA HIS A 3 8.96 -19.90 -1.73
C HIS A 3 10.35 -19.64 -2.31
N SER A 4 10.43 -19.23 -3.58
CA SER A 4 11.67 -18.83 -4.25
C SER A 4 11.58 -17.37 -4.70
N TYR A 5 12.59 -16.59 -4.34
CA TYR A 5 12.73 -15.18 -4.72
C TYR A 5 13.71 -15.07 -5.90
N ARG A 6 13.35 -14.27 -6.91
CA ARG A 6 14.19 -14.07 -8.10
C ARG A 6 14.31 -12.63 -8.58
N ASN A 7 13.44 -11.72 -8.12
CA ASN A 7 13.34 -10.37 -8.68
C ASN A 7 14.28 -9.37 -7.99
N VAL A 8 14.16 -9.20 -6.67
CA VAL A 8 14.98 -8.25 -5.89
C VAL A 8 16.18 -8.94 -5.24
N ILE A 9 15.95 -10.17 -4.79
CA ILE A 9 16.98 -11.06 -4.24
C ILE A 9 16.86 -12.40 -4.92
N THR A 10 18.00 -13.07 -5.13
CA THR A 10 18.05 -14.48 -5.54
C THR A 10 18.15 -15.32 -4.27
N GLY A 11 17.10 -16.06 -3.93
CA GLY A 11 17.06 -16.82 -2.68
C GLY A 11 15.77 -17.62 -2.52
N PHE A 12 15.53 -18.14 -1.31
CA PHE A 12 14.32 -18.89 -1.00
C PHE A 12 13.95 -18.79 0.49
N ALA A 13 12.68 -19.04 0.78
CA ALA A 13 12.19 -19.28 2.14
C ALA A 13 12.01 -20.80 2.35
N ALA A 14 12.46 -21.31 3.49
CA ALA A 14 12.27 -22.70 3.89
C ALA A 14 12.15 -22.81 5.41
N ARG A 15 11.51 -23.88 5.88
CA ARG A 15 11.61 -24.30 7.29
C ARG A 15 12.88 -25.12 7.43
N LEU A 16 13.78 -24.68 8.29
CA LEU A 16 15.06 -25.33 8.59
C LEU A 16 15.28 -25.26 10.10
N SER A 17 15.85 -26.32 10.66
CA SER A 17 16.42 -26.33 11.99
C SER A 17 17.71 -25.49 12.05
N PRO A 18 18.15 -25.05 13.24
CA PRO A 18 19.42 -24.34 13.38
C PRO A 18 20.61 -25.11 12.81
N LEU A 19 20.62 -26.44 12.93
CA LEU A 19 21.67 -27.30 12.38
C LEU A 19 21.66 -27.27 10.84
N GLU A 20 20.49 -27.35 10.22
CA GLU A 20 20.36 -27.28 8.75
C GLU A 20 20.77 -25.91 8.21
N VAL A 21 20.49 -24.82 8.93
CA VAL A 21 21.00 -23.47 8.58
C VAL A 21 22.53 -23.44 8.63
N SER A 22 23.15 -23.99 9.68
CA SER A 22 24.61 -24.06 9.80
C SER A 22 25.28 -24.87 8.68
N GLN A 23 24.62 -25.94 8.20
CA GLN A 23 25.13 -26.66 7.02
C GLN A 23 24.92 -25.86 5.72
N MET A 24 23.87 -25.05 5.65
CA MET A 24 23.59 -24.21 4.49
C MET A 24 24.58 -23.05 4.36
N GLU A 25 25.03 -22.49 5.48
CA GLU A 25 26.05 -21.43 5.56
C GLU A 25 27.38 -21.82 4.91
N LYS A 26 27.66 -23.13 4.81
CA LYS A 26 28.88 -23.67 4.20
C LYS A 26 28.81 -23.83 2.69
N LYS A 27 27.64 -23.62 2.08
CA LYS A 27 27.47 -23.81 0.63
C LYS A 27 27.97 -22.59 -0.14
N ASP A 28 28.65 -22.84 -1.24
CA ASP A 28 29.02 -21.80 -2.19
C ASP A 28 27.76 -21.05 -2.67
N GLY A 29 27.82 -19.72 -2.62
CA GLY A 29 26.70 -18.84 -2.95
C GLY A 29 25.77 -18.50 -1.77
N PHE A 30 26.00 -19.02 -0.57
CA PHE A 30 25.33 -18.51 0.63
C PHE A 30 25.80 -17.10 0.97
N VAL A 31 24.85 -16.19 1.20
CA VAL A 31 25.15 -14.79 1.59
C VAL A 31 24.71 -14.51 3.01
N SER A 32 23.46 -14.82 3.36
CA SER A 32 22.94 -14.69 4.73
C SER A 32 21.63 -15.47 4.91
N ALA A 33 21.29 -15.80 6.16
CA ALA A 33 19.98 -16.32 6.55
C ALA A 33 19.38 -15.41 7.64
N ARG A 34 18.06 -15.20 7.60
CA ARG A 34 17.34 -14.43 8.63
C ARG A 34 16.05 -15.16 9.00
N PRO A 35 15.69 -15.26 10.29
CA PRO A 35 14.40 -15.80 10.71
C PRO A 35 13.24 -14.97 10.15
N GLN A 36 12.18 -15.64 9.70
CA GLN A 36 10.93 -14.98 9.35
C GLN A 36 10.32 -14.36 10.62
N LYS A 37 9.85 -13.12 10.50
CA LYS A 37 9.11 -12.40 11.55
C LYS A 37 7.74 -12.01 11.04
N THR A 38 6.73 -12.17 11.90
CA THR A 38 5.40 -11.61 11.69
C THR A 38 5.35 -10.26 12.40
N TYR A 39 4.92 -9.22 11.69
CA TYR A 39 4.78 -7.88 12.24
C TYR A 39 3.32 -7.61 12.60
N THR A 40 3.12 -6.81 13.64
CA THR A 40 1.80 -6.30 14.03
C THR A 40 1.53 -4.95 13.38
N LEU A 41 0.27 -4.70 13.05
CA LEU A 41 -0.17 -3.45 12.45
C LEU A 41 -0.08 -2.31 13.47
N HIS A 42 0.38 -1.15 13.02
CA HIS A 42 0.50 0.06 13.84
C HIS A 42 0.04 1.27 13.02
N THR A 43 -0.86 2.09 13.56
CA THR A 43 -1.33 3.33 12.93
C THR A 43 -1.33 4.47 13.95
N THR A 44 -0.86 5.65 13.54
CA THR A 44 -0.89 6.91 14.32
C THR A 44 -1.53 8.04 13.51
N HIS A 45 -1.99 9.07 14.23
CA HIS A 45 -2.93 10.11 13.79
C HIS A 45 -2.39 11.19 12.84
N ALA A 46 -3.22 11.47 11.82
CA ALA A 46 -3.61 12.70 11.11
C ALA A 46 -2.59 13.74 10.51
N PRO A 47 -2.85 14.22 9.26
CA PRO A 47 -2.11 15.29 8.54
C PRO A 47 -2.20 16.71 9.12
N SER A 48 -3.29 17.08 9.78
CA SER A 48 -3.55 18.46 10.23
C SER A 48 -2.52 18.94 11.26
N PHE A 49 -1.94 18.01 12.02
CA PHE A 49 -0.82 18.28 12.92
C PHE A 49 0.42 18.84 12.19
N LEU A 50 0.59 18.51 10.90
CA LEU A 50 1.77 18.87 10.10
C LEU A 50 1.61 20.17 9.29
N GLY A 51 0.48 20.89 9.41
CA GLY A 51 0.28 22.19 8.77
C GLY A 51 0.16 22.16 7.24
N LEU A 52 -0.30 21.04 6.67
CA LEU A 52 -0.55 20.90 5.22
C LEU A 52 -1.85 21.62 4.82
N HIS A 53 -1.75 22.61 3.92
CA HIS A 53 -2.89 23.42 3.43
C HIS A 53 -2.93 23.49 1.90
N GLU A 54 -4.13 23.67 1.34
CA GLU A 54 -4.35 23.74 -0.11
C GLU A 54 -3.63 24.92 -0.78
N SER A 55 -3.57 26.09 -0.12
CA SER A 55 -3.08 27.34 -0.72
C SER A 55 -1.61 27.65 -0.41
N VAL A 56 -1.02 27.03 0.62
CA VAL A 56 0.32 27.33 1.11
C VAL A 56 0.97 26.07 1.72
N GLY A 57 2.29 25.98 1.66
CA GLY A 57 3.06 24.87 2.26
C GLY A 57 3.44 23.77 1.26
N ALA A 58 3.70 22.56 1.76
CA ALA A 58 4.33 21.49 0.98
C ALA A 58 3.46 20.96 -0.17
N TRP A 59 2.14 21.08 -0.09
CA TRP A 59 1.21 20.62 -1.13
C TRP A 59 1.36 21.37 -2.46
N PRO A 60 1.19 22.71 -2.54
CA PRO A 60 1.39 23.44 -3.78
C PRO A 60 2.84 23.33 -4.30
N ILE A 61 3.83 23.27 -3.41
CA ILE A 61 5.26 23.15 -3.79
C ILE A 61 5.57 21.78 -4.43
N SER A 62 5.01 20.70 -3.89
CA SER A 62 5.19 19.33 -4.40
C SER A 62 4.20 18.95 -5.50
N ASN A 63 3.37 19.90 -5.96
CA ASN A 63 2.25 19.63 -6.86
C ASN A 63 1.36 18.47 -6.35
N TYR A 64 1.15 18.44 -5.03
CA TYR A 64 0.37 17.44 -4.30
C TYR A 64 0.82 15.99 -4.55
N GLY A 65 2.10 15.79 -4.95
CA GLY A 65 2.67 14.47 -5.25
C GLY A 65 2.44 13.96 -6.69
N LYS A 66 1.96 14.80 -7.61
CA LYS A 66 1.63 14.37 -8.99
C LYS A 66 2.75 13.54 -9.66
N GLY A 67 2.40 12.35 -10.14
CA GLY A 67 3.30 11.44 -10.87
C GLY A 67 4.18 10.54 -9.98
N VAL A 68 4.04 10.64 -8.65
CA VAL A 68 4.57 9.68 -7.68
C VAL A 68 3.50 8.62 -7.40
N ILE A 69 3.95 7.37 -7.25
CA ILE A 69 3.12 6.20 -6.96
C ILE A 69 3.48 5.70 -5.57
N ILE A 70 2.50 5.56 -4.69
CA ILE A 70 2.71 4.98 -3.35
C ILE A 70 2.24 3.52 -3.36
N GLY A 71 3.16 2.61 -3.03
CA GLY A 71 2.82 1.23 -2.73
C GLY A 71 2.52 1.05 -1.25
N VAL A 72 1.32 0.57 -0.92
CA VAL A 72 0.92 0.21 0.44
C VAL A 72 0.85 -1.31 0.54
N ILE A 73 1.59 -1.90 1.49
CA ILE A 73 1.57 -3.34 1.77
C ILE A 73 0.83 -3.52 3.08
N ASP A 74 -0.43 -3.94 3.01
CA ASP A 74 -1.35 -4.00 4.15
C ASP A 74 -2.43 -5.08 3.95
N THR A 75 -3.53 -5.05 4.71
CA THR A 75 -4.61 -6.06 4.71
C THR A 75 -5.45 -6.10 3.44
N GLY A 76 -5.31 -5.11 2.56
CA GLY A 76 -6.05 -5.01 1.31
C GLY A 76 -6.51 -3.58 1.04
N ILE A 77 -7.53 -3.44 0.19
CA ILE A 77 -8.19 -2.16 -0.08
C ILE A 77 -9.71 -2.33 -0.25
N SER A 78 -10.50 -1.37 0.21
CA SER A 78 -11.91 -1.24 -0.19
C SER A 78 -12.02 -0.25 -1.36
N PRO A 79 -12.07 -0.72 -2.63
CA PRO A 79 -11.92 0.15 -3.80
C PRO A 79 -13.09 1.13 -3.99
N GLY A 80 -14.28 0.81 -3.46
CA GLY A 80 -15.47 1.67 -3.53
C GLY A 80 -15.48 2.82 -2.52
N HIS A 81 -14.48 2.94 -1.65
CA HIS A 81 -14.43 4.00 -0.65
C HIS A 81 -14.18 5.38 -1.31
N LEU A 82 -14.88 6.43 -0.84
CA LEU A 82 -14.84 7.77 -1.45
C LEU A 82 -13.43 8.36 -1.56
N SER A 83 -12.55 8.04 -0.61
CA SER A 83 -11.13 8.44 -0.64
C SER A 83 -10.34 7.90 -1.84
N PHE A 84 -10.85 6.91 -2.56
CA PHE A 84 -10.21 6.36 -3.77
C PHE A 84 -10.95 6.73 -5.06
N SER A 85 -11.84 7.73 -5.00
CA SER A 85 -12.42 8.34 -6.19
C SER A 85 -11.34 8.99 -7.05
N ASP A 86 -11.44 8.81 -8.36
CA ASP A 86 -10.53 9.37 -9.36
C ASP A 86 -11.04 10.68 -9.98
N VAL A 87 -12.05 11.30 -9.40
CA VAL A 87 -12.51 12.63 -9.81
C VAL A 87 -11.34 13.62 -9.69
N GLY A 88 -11.04 14.30 -10.80
CA GLY A 88 -9.91 15.24 -10.90
C GLY A 88 -8.54 14.57 -11.06
N MET A 89 -8.47 13.24 -11.13
CA MET A 89 -7.21 12.52 -11.28
C MET A 89 -6.80 12.34 -12.75
N PRO A 90 -5.57 12.73 -13.13
CA PRO A 90 -5.01 12.41 -14.44
C PRO A 90 -4.78 10.89 -14.61
N PRO A 91 -4.70 10.38 -15.86
CA PRO A 91 -4.39 8.97 -16.11
C PRO A 91 -3.08 8.51 -15.47
N PRO A 92 -2.92 7.22 -15.11
CA PRO A 92 -1.70 6.69 -14.50
C PRO A 92 -0.44 7.02 -15.31
N PRO A 93 0.75 7.16 -14.68
CA PRO A 93 1.97 7.45 -15.41
C PRO A 93 2.27 6.37 -16.43
N ALA A 94 2.75 6.73 -17.63
CA ALA A 94 3.11 5.75 -18.66
C ALA A 94 4.18 4.73 -18.22
N LYS A 95 4.98 5.08 -17.20
CA LYS A 95 5.97 4.16 -16.56
C LYS A 95 5.33 3.08 -15.70
N TRP A 96 4.05 3.22 -15.32
CA TRP A 96 3.35 2.25 -14.49
C TRP A 96 3.09 0.97 -15.26
N LYS A 97 3.54 -0.16 -14.69
CA LYS A 97 3.37 -1.51 -15.26
C LYS A 97 2.76 -2.48 -14.25
N GLY A 98 2.09 -1.96 -13.23
CA GLY A 98 1.44 -2.77 -12.21
C GLY A 98 0.22 -3.50 -12.78
N LYS A 99 -0.40 -4.33 -11.93
CA LYS A 99 -1.62 -5.08 -12.28
C LYS A 99 -2.73 -4.73 -11.29
N CYS A 100 -3.96 -4.84 -11.77
CA CYS A 100 -5.15 -4.75 -10.95
C CYS A 100 -5.81 -6.13 -10.83
N GLU A 101 -5.78 -6.71 -9.63
CA GLU A 101 -6.39 -8.02 -9.33
C GLU A 101 -7.78 -7.87 -8.67
N LEU A 102 -8.45 -6.71 -8.81
CA LEU A 102 -9.78 -6.41 -8.24
C LEU A 102 -10.95 -6.77 -9.17
N ASN A 103 -10.91 -7.95 -9.80
CA ASN A 103 -11.92 -8.43 -10.76
C ASN A 103 -12.18 -7.45 -11.94
N GLY A 104 -11.12 -6.79 -12.43
CA GLY A 104 -11.04 -6.20 -13.77
C GLY A 104 -11.48 -4.74 -13.94
N THR A 105 -12.46 -4.25 -13.19
CA THR A 105 -13.03 -2.88 -13.40
C THR A 105 -12.88 -1.93 -12.22
N SER A 106 -12.32 -2.38 -11.09
CA SER A 106 -12.32 -1.58 -9.85
C SER A 106 -11.09 -0.68 -9.67
N CYS A 107 -10.02 -0.86 -10.46
CA CYS A 107 -8.93 0.11 -10.49
C CYS A 107 -9.31 1.27 -11.40
N ASN A 108 -8.88 2.47 -11.03
CA ASN A 108 -9.21 3.72 -11.70
C ASN A 108 -7.96 4.62 -11.75
N ASN A 109 -8.10 5.91 -12.06
CA ASN A 109 -6.93 6.82 -12.11
C ASN A 109 -6.36 7.20 -10.73
N LYS A 110 -6.99 6.75 -9.62
CA LYS A 110 -6.54 6.97 -8.24
C LYS A 110 -5.97 5.73 -7.58
N LEU A 111 -6.64 4.60 -7.73
CA LEU A 111 -6.20 3.27 -7.32
C LEU A 111 -5.76 2.53 -8.58
N ILE A 112 -4.50 2.74 -8.99
CA ILE A 112 -4.00 2.30 -10.30
C ILE A 112 -3.51 0.85 -10.32
N GLY A 113 -3.45 0.18 -9.16
CA GLY A 113 -3.16 -1.24 -9.07
C GLY A 113 -3.40 -1.81 -7.68
N ALA A 114 -3.60 -3.12 -7.65
CA ALA A 114 -3.98 -3.86 -6.47
C ALA A 114 -3.55 -5.31 -6.66
N ARG A 115 -2.78 -5.85 -5.71
CA ARG A 115 -2.18 -7.18 -5.80
C ARG A 115 -2.40 -7.95 -4.50
N ASN A 116 -2.62 -9.25 -4.62
CA ASN A 116 -2.61 -10.17 -3.49
C ASN A 116 -1.36 -11.05 -3.54
N PHE A 117 -0.53 -10.98 -2.49
CA PHE A 117 0.71 -11.75 -2.38
C PHE A 117 0.61 -12.98 -1.48
N VAL A 118 -0.56 -13.23 -0.89
CA VAL A 118 -0.78 -14.37 0.00
C VAL A 118 -1.00 -15.63 -0.84
N SER A 119 -0.06 -16.57 -0.78
CA SER A 119 0.04 -17.71 -1.70
C SER A 119 -1.16 -18.65 -1.70
N HIS A 120 -1.91 -18.77 -0.60
CA HIS A 120 -3.11 -19.61 -0.51
C HIS A 120 -4.39 -18.85 -0.90
N LEU A 121 -4.31 -17.52 -1.06
CA LEU A 121 -5.37 -16.67 -1.57
C LEU A 121 -5.03 -16.18 -2.99
N SER A 122 -4.08 -16.84 -3.66
CA SER A 122 -3.66 -16.48 -5.01
C SER A 122 -4.84 -16.51 -5.96
N GLY A 123 -5.16 -15.37 -6.58
CA GLY A 123 -6.30 -15.21 -7.47
C GLY A 123 -7.56 -14.66 -6.81
N LEU A 124 -7.60 -14.52 -5.48
CA LEU A 124 -8.63 -13.74 -4.80
C LEU A 124 -8.27 -12.25 -4.83
N PRO A 125 -9.27 -11.37 -5.07
CA PRO A 125 -9.04 -9.94 -5.09
C PRO A 125 -8.56 -9.46 -3.70
N PRO A 126 -7.65 -8.49 -3.62
CA PRO A 126 -7.12 -7.96 -2.36
C PRO A 126 -8.13 -7.02 -1.68
N ILE A 127 -9.33 -7.51 -1.42
CA ILE A 127 -10.40 -6.77 -0.74
C ILE A 127 -10.11 -6.72 0.75
N ASP A 128 -10.10 -5.51 1.30
CA ASP A 128 -9.94 -5.30 2.73
C ASP A 128 -11.21 -5.68 3.49
N GLN A 129 -11.10 -6.64 4.39
CA GLN A 129 -12.17 -7.08 5.29
C GLN A 129 -11.93 -6.65 6.74
N GLU A 130 -10.77 -6.05 7.02
CA GLU A 130 -10.36 -5.66 8.37
C GLU A 130 -10.45 -4.12 8.52
N GLY A 131 -10.00 -3.37 7.50
CA GLY A 131 -10.13 -1.92 7.42
C GLY A 131 -8.81 -1.16 7.56
N HIS A 132 -7.76 -1.78 8.12
CA HIS A 132 -6.47 -1.15 8.36
C HIS A 132 -5.79 -0.73 7.04
N GLY A 133 -5.84 -1.56 6.00
CA GLY A 133 -5.28 -1.22 4.69
C GLY A 133 -5.99 -0.02 4.06
N THR A 134 -7.31 0.03 4.14
CA THR A 134 -8.12 1.16 3.65
C THR A 134 -7.83 2.44 4.45
N LEU A 135 -7.73 2.35 5.78
CA LEU A 135 -7.38 3.48 6.64
C LEU A 135 -5.97 4.01 6.33
N THR A 136 -5.00 3.10 6.21
CA THR A 136 -3.60 3.44 5.94
C THR A 136 -3.44 4.05 4.56
N ALA A 137 -4.05 3.46 3.53
CA ALA A 137 -4.02 4.00 2.17
C ALA A 137 -4.73 5.35 2.04
N SER A 138 -5.89 5.53 2.70
CA SER A 138 -6.59 6.82 2.69
C SER A 138 -5.84 7.91 3.47
N THR A 139 -5.14 7.56 4.54
CA THR A 139 -4.26 8.50 5.26
C THR A 139 -3.04 8.89 4.42
N ALA A 140 -2.43 7.95 3.72
CA ALA A 140 -1.27 8.23 2.87
C ALA A 140 -1.64 9.09 1.65
N ALA A 141 -2.71 8.69 0.94
CA ALA A 141 -3.00 9.22 -0.39
C ALA A 141 -4.50 9.35 -0.70
N GLY A 142 -5.40 9.36 0.28
CA GLY A 142 -6.83 9.53 0.02
C GLY A 142 -7.17 10.87 -0.62
N ASN A 143 -8.13 10.88 -1.55
CA ASN A 143 -8.72 12.08 -2.13
C ASN A 143 -9.59 12.82 -1.10
N PHE A 144 -9.99 14.05 -1.42
CA PHE A 144 -10.88 14.84 -0.57
C PHE A 144 -12.25 14.19 -0.41
N VAL A 145 -12.69 14.03 0.84
CA VAL A 145 -14.02 13.55 1.20
C VAL A 145 -14.67 14.56 2.14
N SER A 146 -15.58 15.37 1.61
CA SER A 146 -16.34 16.37 2.38
C SER A 146 -17.35 15.73 3.31
N GLY A 147 -17.52 16.29 4.51
CA GLY A 147 -18.49 15.80 5.50
C GLY A 147 -18.11 14.46 6.13
N ALA A 148 -16.85 14.06 6.02
CA ALA A 148 -16.34 12.87 6.66
C ALA A 148 -16.44 13.02 8.18
N ASN A 149 -17.10 12.07 8.84
CA ASN A 149 -17.30 12.04 10.28
C ASN A 149 -17.55 10.60 10.75
N VAL A 150 -17.32 10.34 12.04
CA VAL A 150 -17.73 9.09 12.69
C VAL A 150 -18.77 9.42 13.75
N LEU A 151 -20.03 9.12 13.48
CA LEU A 151 -21.16 9.41 14.37
C LEU A 151 -21.20 10.89 14.79
N GLY A 152 -20.89 11.80 13.86
CA GLY A 152 -20.83 13.25 14.10
C GLY A 152 -19.49 13.77 14.64
N ASN A 153 -18.59 12.90 15.08
CA ASN A 153 -17.26 13.31 15.56
C ASN A 153 -16.29 13.57 14.40
N ALA A 154 -15.38 14.53 14.61
CA ALA A 154 -14.36 14.96 13.65
C ALA A 154 -14.93 15.36 12.27
N ASN A 155 -16.11 15.96 12.25
CA ASN A 155 -16.76 16.40 11.02
C ASN A 155 -15.90 17.42 10.26
N GLY A 156 -15.59 17.11 9.01
CA GLY A 156 -14.79 17.98 8.15
C GLY A 156 -14.51 17.34 6.80
N THR A 157 -13.47 17.82 6.12
CA THR A 157 -12.98 17.20 4.89
C THR A 157 -11.81 16.29 5.23
N ALA A 158 -11.98 14.98 5.03
CA ALA A 158 -10.88 14.03 5.12
C ALA A 158 -10.02 14.09 3.86
N ALA A 159 -8.71 13.99 4.02
CA ALA A 159 -7.75 14.01 2.93
C ALA A 159 -6.48 13.25 3.33
N GLY A 160 -5.81 12.64 2.35
CA GLY A 160 -4.50 12.01 2.56
C GLY A 160 -3.36 13.02 2.61
N MET A 161 -2.18 12.55 3.02
CA MET A 161 -0.95 13.36 3.07
C MET A 161 -0.50 13.84 1.68
N ALA A 162 -0.80 13.10 0.61
CA ALA A 162 -0.47 13.50 -0.76
C ALA A 162 -1.59 13.12 -1.75
N LEU A 163 -2.22 14.14 -2.32
CA LEU A 163 -3.57 14.03 -2.90
C LEU A 163 -3.57 13.64 -4.39
N LEU A 164 -2.61 14.13 -5.18
CA LEU A 164 -2.52 13.86 -6.63
C LEU A 164 -1.56 12.71 -6.97
N LEU A 165 -1.27 11.87 -5.99
CA LEU A 165 -0.56 10.62 -6.22
C LEU A 165 -1.41 9.69 -7.07
N MET A 166 -0.78 9.15 -8.12
CA MET A 166 -1.35 8.16 -9.02
C MET A 166 -1.08 6.77 -8.47
#